data_AF-A0A162MJZ2-F1
#
_entry.id   AF-A0A162MJZ2-F1
#
_cell.length_a   1.000
_cell.length_b   1.000
_cell.length_c   1.000
_cell.angle_alpha   90.00
_cell.angle_beta   90.00
_cell.angle_gamma   90.00
#
_symmetry.space_group_name_H-M   'P 1'
#
loop_
_entity.id
_entity.type
_entity.pdbx_description
1 polymer ?
#
loop_
_entity_poly.entity_id
_entity_poly.type
_entity_poly.pdbx_seq_one_letter_code
_entity_poly.pdbx_strand_id
1 'polypeptide(L)'
;MSRLLESITPVNYSIWALILGALVGYFGLVPPKILEKGNSAGLLQMAIFASIIPSLAEINVADLAKLSLQTLLVFAVVLIGIFIFIYLIPLWRIVGSRNLAVGIAVAQLLGFPATYLIANEIATAVSKTQEEKELVLQKIMPAYVVAGFASVTTISIIIAGIFVKFL
;
A
#
# COMPACT_ATOMS: atom_id res chain seq x y z
N MET A 1 3.33 8.25 22.51
CA MET A 1 3.55 6.80 22.72
C MET A 1 4.51 6.20 21.69
N SER A 2 4.26 6.37 20.39
CA SER A 2 5.09 5.79 19.33
C SER A 2 6.54 6.34 19.25
N ARG A 3 6.81 7.60 19.67
CA ARG A 3 8.18 8.16 19.72
C ARG A 3 9.00 7.58 20.87
N LEU A 4 8.32 7.16 21.95
CA LEU A 4 8.96 6.49 23.09
C LEU A 4 9.30 5.03 22.76
N LEU A 5 8.51 4.38 21.89
CA LEU A 5 8.78 3.02 21.42
C LEU A 5 9.94 2.99 20.41
N GLU A 6 10.11 4.05 19.61
CA GLU A 6 11.27 4.23 18.72
C GLU A 6 12.58 4.43 19.50
N SER A 7 12.57 5.04 20.68
CA SER A 7 13.79 5.12 21.51
C SER A 7 14.20 3.80 22.16
N ILE A 8 13.30 2.81 22.21
CA ILE A 8 13.52 1.51 22.86
C ILE A 8 13.73 0.40 21.81
N THR A 9 13.28 0.60 20.56
CA THR A 9 13.39 -0.38 19.48
C THR A 9 13.93 0.27 18.20
N PRO A 10 14.73 -0.43 17.37
CA PRO A 10 15.28 0.11 16.12
C PRO A 10 14.23 0.29 15.00
N VAL A 11 12.93 0.31 15.34
CA VAL A 11 11.80 0.34 14.41
C VAL A 11 11.28 1.77 14.31
N ASN A 12 11.16 2.26 13.07
CA ASN A 12 10.70 3.61 12.76
C ASN A 12 9.35 3.95 13.42
N TYR A 13 9.22 5.16 13.96
CA TYR A 13 7.98 5.69 14.56
C TYR A 13 6.71 5.41 13.75
N SER A 14 6.79 5.56 12.42
CA SER A 14 5.65 5.42 11.52
C SER A 14 5.08 4.00 11.53
N ILE A 15 5.91 2.98 11.71
CA ILE A 15 5.46 1.58 11.83
C ILE A 15 4.73 1.38 13.16
N TRP A 16 5.27 1.91 14.26
CA TRP A 16 4.60 1.87 15.56
C TRP A 16 3.28 2.63 15.58
N ALA A 17 3.23 3.82 14.97
CA ALA A 17 2.01 4.60 14.84
C ALA A 17 0.93 3.83 14.06
N LEU A 18 1.33 3.08 13.04
CA LEU A 18 0.45 2.28 12.21
C LEU A 18 -0.02 0.99 12.89
N ILE A 19 0.84 0.27 13.61
CA ILE A 19 0.44 -0.89 14.43
C ILE A 19 -0.52 -0.45 15.54
N LEU A 20 -0.18 0.63 16.27
CA LEU A 20 -1.05 1.16 17.32
C LEU A 20 -2.37 1.67 16.73
N GLY A 21 -2.35 2.34 15.58
CA GLY A 21 -3.55 2.78 14.88
C GLY A 21 -4.46 1.62 14.48
N ALA A 22 -3.90 0.55 13.93
CA ALA A 22 -4.63 -0.66 13.58
C ALA A 22 -5.22 -1.37 14.80
N LEU A 23 -4.46 -1.49 15.90
CA LEU A 23 -4.93 -2.12 17.14
C LEU A 23 -6.05 -1.32 17.80
N VAL A 24 -5.88 -0.01 17.94
CA VAL A 24 -6.90 0.88 18.53
C VAL A 24 -8.17 0.89 17.66
N GLY A 25 -8.01 0.82 16.34
CA GLY A 25 -9.13 0.64 15.40
C GLY A 25 -9.83 -0.72 15.55
N TYR A 26 -9.07 -1.82 15.72
CA TYR A 26 -9.60 -3.16 15.91
C TYR A 26 -10.41 -3.28 17.23
N PHE A 27 -9.92 -2.70 18.32
CA PHE A 27 -10.62 -2.67 19.61
C PHE A 27 -11.79 -1.67 19.67
N GLY A 28 -12.07 -0.95 18.58
CA GLY A 28 -13.18 0.01 18.51
C GLY A 28 -13.01 1.25 19.40
N LEU A 29 -11.80 1.47 19.93
CA LEU A 29 -11.48 2.61 20.79
C LEU A 29 -11.50 3.94 20.01
N VAL A 30 -11.34 3.88 18.70
CA VAL A 30 -11.39 5.05 17.81
C VAL A 30 -12.61 4.96 16.89
N PRO A 31 -13.47 5.99 16.86
CA PRO A 31 -14.62 6.02 15.96
C PRO A 31 -14.17 6.09 14.50
N PRO A 32 -14.92 5.47 13.57
CA PRO A 32 -14.64 5.60 12.14
C PRO A 32 -14.74 7.08 11.75
N LYS A 33 -13.86 7.50 10.82
CA LYS A 33 -13.76 8.87 10.32
C LYS A 33 -13.48 9.89 11.44
N ILE A 34 -12.59 9.55 12.36
CA ILE A 34 -12.20 10.42 13.49
C ILE A 34 -11.78 11.84 13.04
N LEU A 35 -11.13 11.97 11.88
CA LEU A 35 -10.72 13.26 11.34
C LEU A 35 -11.90 14.12 10.88
N GLU A 36 -12.94 13.50 10.30
CA GLU A 36 -14.18 14.20 9.94
C GLU A 36 -14.99 14.54 11.20
N LYS A 37 -15.12 13.58 12.14
CA LYS A 37 -15.83 13.79 13.41
C LYS A 37 -15.17 14.85 14.30
N GLY A 38 -13.85 14.94 14.27
CA GLY A 38 -13.06 15.93 14.99
C GLY A 38 -12.88 17.25 14.23
N ASN A 39 -13.55 17.44 13.08
CA ASN A 39 -13.43 18.60 12.20
C ASN A 39 -11.96 19.02 11.89
N SER A 40 -11.04 18.06 11.93
CA SER A 40 -9.60 18.29 11.81
C SER A 40 -9.06 17.86 10.44
N ALA A 41 -9.90 17.19 9.64
CA ALA A 41 -9.56 16.78 8.28
C ALA A 41 -9.10 17.96 7.41
N GLY A 42 -9.78 19.12 7.50
CA GLY A 42 -9.41 20.32 6.74
C GLY A 42 -8.03 20.86 7.12
N LEU A 43 -7.70 20.90 8.43
CA LEU A 43 -6.38 21.34 8.89
C LEU A 43 -5.27 20.38 8.45
N LEU A 44 -5.50 19.06 8.55
CA LEU A 44 -4.53 18.07 8.09
C LEU A 44 -4.30 18.19 6.58
N GLN A 45 -5.37 18.36 5.81
CA GLN A 45 -5.29 18.52 4.36
C GLN A 45 -4.54 19.80 3.98
N MET A 46 -4.75 20.90 4.71
CA MET A 46 -4.01 22.15 4.51
C MET A 46 -2.51 21.94 4.77
N ALA A 47 -2.13 21.25 5.84
CA ALA A 47 -0.73 20.95 6.14
C ALA A 47 -0.07 20.09 5.06
N ILE A 48 -0.78 19.10 4.52
CA ILE A 48 -0.32 18.28 3.40
C ILE A 48 -0.12 19.14 2.15
N PHE A 49 -1.06 20.02 1.80
CA PHE A 49 -0.88 20.91 0.66
C PHE A 49 0.26 21.91 0.85
N ALA A 50 0.45 22.41 2.07
CA ALA A 50 1.55 23.30 2.39
C ALA A 50 2.94 22.66 2.21
N SER A 51 3.06 21.33 2.32
CA SER A 51 4.31 20.62 2.03
C SER A 51 4.46 20.22 0.55
N ILE A 52 3.35 19.86 -0.10
CA ILE A 52 3.36 19.41 -1.50
C ILE A 52 3.56 20.58 -2.48
N ILE A 53 2.89 21.72 -2.26
CA ILE A 53 2.92 22.85 -3.22
C ILE A 53 4.34 23.40 -3.44
N PRO A 54 5.16 23.67 -2.40
CA PRO A 54 6.54 24.10 -2.60
C PRO A 54 7.36 23.06 -3.35
N SER A 55 7.20 21.78 -2.97
CA SER A 55 7.89 20.66 -3.63
C SER A 55 7.57 20.56 -5.12
N LEU A 56 6.34 20.89 -5.53
CA LEU A 56 5.93 20.91 -6.94
C LEU A 56 6.43 22.17 -7.67
N ALA A 57 6.52 23.31 -6.99
CA ALA A 57 6.98 24.57 -7.58
C ALA A 57 8.47 24.54 -7.96
N GLU A 58 9.27 23.69 -7.32
CA GLU A 58 10.69 23.51 -7.61
C GLU A 58 10.95 22.63 -8.85
N ILE A 59 9.94 21.95 -9.40
CA ILE A 59 10.08 20.98 -10.50
C ILE A 59 9.86 21.68 -11.86
N ASN A 60 10.84 21.59 -12.77
CA ASN A 60 10.68 22.08 -14.14
C ASN A 60 9.97 21.06 -15.04
N VAL A 61 9.45 21.51 -16.19
CA VAL A 61 8.84 20.62 -17.21
C VAL A 61 9.82 19.57 -17.73
N ALA A 62 11.11 19.89 -17.82
CA ALA A 62 12.15 18.94 -18.18
C ALA A 62 12.36 17.86 -17.10
N ASP A 63 12.19 18.21 -15.82
CA ASP A 63 12.29 17.28 -14.71
C ASP A 63 11.07 16.35 -14.67
N LEU A 64 9.86 16.86 -15.00
CA LEU A 64 8.67 16.03 -15.20
C LEU A 64 8.87 14.99 -16.31
N ALA A 65 9.49 15.36 -17.42
CA ALA A 65 9.78 14.44 -18.52
C ALA A 65 10.78 13.34 -18.09
N LYS A 66 11.83 13.70 -17.36
CA LYS A 66 12.78 12.72 -16.81
C LYS A 66 12.12 11.80 -15.78
N LEU A 67 11.37 12.36 -14.83
CA LEU A 67 10.68 11.60 -13.78
C LEU A 67 9.66 10.64 -14.36
N SER A 68 8.90 11.06 -15.37
CA SER A 68 7.92 10.19 -16.04
C SER A 68 8.59 9.03 -16.77
N LEU A 69 9.67 9.28 -17.53
CA LEU A 69 10.45 8.20 -18.16
C LEU A 69 11.06 7.25 -17.14
N GLN A 70 11.65 7.79 -16.06
CA GLN A 70 12.22 6.97 -14.99
C GLN A 70 11.15 6.13 -14.29
N THR A 71 9.99 6.71 -14.02
CA THR A 71 8.85 6.00 -13.41
C THR A 71 8.37 4.87 -14.31
N LEU A 72 8.26 5.10 -15.63
CA LEU A 72 7.84 4.10 -16.59
C LEU A 72 8.86 2.94 -16.69
N LEU A 73 10.15 3.26 -16.70
CA LEU A 73 11.21 2.25 -16.68
C LEU A 73 11.18 1.41 -15.39
N VAL A 74 11.07 2.06 -14.23
CA VAL A 74 10.95 1.34 -12.94
C VAL A 74 9.70 0.48 -12.94
N PHE A 75 8.58 0.97 -13.43
CA PHE A 75 7.34 0.21 -13.54
C PHE A 75 7.52 -1.03 -14.43
N ALA A 76 8.16 -0.89 -15.60
CA ALA A 76 8.47 -2.01 -16.49
C ALA A 76 9.39 -3.05 -15.82
N VAL A 77 10.44 -2.61 -15.13
CA VAL A 77 11.35 -3.48 -14.38
C VAL A 77 10.61 -4.22 -13.26
N VAL A 78 9.73 -3.54 -12.53
CA VAL A 78 8.90 -4.15 -11.48
C VAL A 78 7.98 -5.22 -12.06
N LEU A 79 7.32 -4.96 -13.20
CA LEU A 79 6.47 -5.96 -13.86
C LEU A 79 7.27 -7.20 -14.30
N ILE A 80 8.43 -7.01 -14.92
CA ILE A 80 9.32 -8.11 -15.32
C ILE A 80 9.80 -8.87 -14.08
N GLY A 81 10.21 -8.15 -13.03
CA GLY A 81 10.64 -8.72 -11.76
C GLY A 81 9.55 -9.60 -11.15
N ILE A 82 8.32 -9.09 -11.05
CA ILE A 82 7.16 -9.86 -10.58
C ILE A 82 7.00 -11.16 -11.38
N PHE A 83 7.08 -11.08 -12.71
CA PHE A 83 6.98 -12.26 -13.56
C PHE A 83 8.11 -13.26 -13.29
N ILE A 84 9.37 -12.81 -13.27
CA ILE A 84 10.52 -13.68 -13.00
C ILE A 84 10.39 -14.33 -11.61
N PHE A 85 10.12 -13.56 -10.57
CA PHE A 85 10.02 -14.08 -9.20
C PHE A 85 8.85 -15.05 -9.02
N ILE A 86 7.71 -14.81 -9.67
CA ILE A 86 6.55 -15.73 -9.64
C ILE A 86 6.78 -16.99 -10.45
N TYR A 87 7.72 -17.05 -11.39
CA TYR A 87 8.00 -18.27 -12.15
C TYR A 87 9.22 -19.02 -11.63
N LEU A 88 10.22 -18.30 -11.13
CA LEU A 88 11.49 -18.85 -10.63
C LEU A 88 11.36 -19.33 -9.18
N ILE A 89 10.68 -18.56 -8.32
CA ILE A 89 10.50 -18.92 -6.91
C ILE A 89 9.06 -19.46 -6.74
N PRO A 90 8.87 -20.69 -6.26
CA PRO A 90 7.56 -21.29 -6.06
C PRO A 90 6.75 -20.69 -4.90
N LEU A 91 6.75 -19.36 -4.75
CA LEU A 91 5.95 -18.58 -3.80
C LEU A 91 4.45 -18.86 -3.95
N TRP A 92 4.00 -19.23 -5.16
CA TRP A 92 2.63 -19.68 -5.39
C TRP A 92 2.25 -20.94 -4.61
N ARG A 93 3.22 -21.76 -4.18
CA ARG A 93 2.94 -22.94 -3.34
C ARG A 93 2.51 -22.58 -1.93
N ILE A 94 2.94 -21.43 -1.42
CA ILE A 94 2.54 -20.92 -0.09
C ILE A 94 1.12 -20.35 -0.16
N VAL A 95 0.82 -19.63 -1.23
CA VAL A 95 -0.49 -19.00 -1.46
C VAL A 95 -1.54 -20.00 -1.99
N GLY A 96 -1.10 -21.16 -2.48
CA GLY A 96 -1.94 -22.24 -2.99
C GLY A 96 -2.41 -22.06 -4.44
N SER A 97 -2.37 -20.85 -4.99
CA SER A 97 -2.73 -20.57 -6.38
C SER A 97 -1.77 -19.59 -7.03
N ARG A 98 -1.33 -19.92 -8.25
CA ARG A 98 -0.48 -19.02 -9.06
C ARG A 98 -1.21 -17.73 -9.43
N ASN A 99 -2.50 -17.82 -9.77
CA ASN A 99 -3.31 -16.65 -10.13
C ASN A 99 -3.47 -15.71 -8.93
N LEU A 100 -3.63 -16.27 -7.74
CA LEU A 100 -3.72 -15.48 -6.51
C LEU A 100 -2.37 -14.82 -6.16
N ALA A 101 -1.26 -15.54 -6.33
CA ALA A 101 0.07 -14.99 -6.11
C ALA A 101 0.39 -13.82 -7.07
N VAL A 102 0.01 -13.92 -8.35
CA VAL A 102 0.11 -12.81 -9.31
C VAL A 102 -0.77 -11.64 -8.87
N GLY A 103 -2.01 -11.91 -8.48
CA GLY A 103 -2.92 -10.89 -7.97
C GLY A 103 -2.35 -10.12 -6.77
N ILE A 104 -1.79 -10.83 -5.79
CA ILE A 104 -1.11 -10.25 -4.62
C ILE A 104 0.07 -9.38 -5.05
N ALA A 105 0.91 -9.86 -5.96
CA ALA A 105 2.10 -9.14 -6.39
C ALA A 105 1.77 -7.88 -7.20
N VAL A 106 0.69 -7.89 -7.98
CA VAL A 106 0.23 -6.73 -8.76
C VAL A 106 -0.60 -5.76 -7.89
N ALA A 107 -1.28 -6.24 -6.85
CA ALA A 107 -2.12 -5.41 -5.98
C ALA A 107 -1.40 -4.22 -5.34
N GLN A 108 -0.08 -4.33 -5.12
CA GLN A 108 0.74 -3.24 -4.61
C GLN A 108 0.79 -2.01 -5.54
N LEU A 109 0.46 -2.17 -6.82
CA LEU A 109 0.56 -1.11 -7.84
C LEU A 109 -0.73 -0.30 -7.99
N LEU A 110 -1.85 -0.77 -7.42
CA LEU A 110 -3.18 -0.20 -7.69
C LEU A 110 -3.64 0.78 -6.60
N GLY A 111 -3.45 0.41 -5.34
CA GLY A 111 -4.00 1.15 -4.20
C GLY A 111 -5.53 1.16 -4.15
N PHE A 112 -6.10 1.69 -3.06
CA PHE A 112 -7.56 1.85 -2.93
C PHE A 112 -8.03 3.16 -3.55
N PRO A 113 -9.18 3.19 -4.26
CA PRO A 113 -10.20 2.12 -4.43
C PRO A 113 -9.96 1.17 -5.62
N ALA A 114 -8.92 1.38 -6.44
CA ALA A 114 -8.66 0.60 -7.65
C ALA A 114 -8.51 -0.91 -7.38
N THR A 115 -7.82 -1.30 -6.29
CA THR A 115 -7.70 -2.71 -5.87
C THR A 115 -9.07 -3.36 -5.61
N TYR A 116 -10.02 -2.63 -5.02
CA TYR A 116 -11.37 -3.12 -4.77
C TYR A 116 -12.16 -3.30 -6.07
N LEU A 117 -12.02 -2.36 -7.00
CA LEU A 117 -12.66 -2.43 -8.31
C LEU A 117 -12.16 -3.67 -9.09
N ILE A 118 -10.84 -3.83 -9.19
CA ILE A 118 -10.24 -4.97 -9.89
C ILE A 118 -10.59 -6.30 -9.21
N ALA A 119 -10.62 -6.36 -7.87
CA ALA A 119 -11.06 -7.56 -7.15
C ALA A 119 -12.53 -7.92 -7.48
N ASN A 120 -13.41 -6.91 -7.61
CA ASN A 120 -14.80 -7.12 -8.01
C ASN A 120 -14.91 -7.62 -9.46
N GLU A 121 -14.11 -7.08 -10.39
CA GLU A 121 -14.07 -7.55 -11.77
C GLU A 121 -13.57 -9.00 -11.85
N ILE A 122 -12.49 -9.33 -11.12
CA ILE A 122 -11.98 -10.71 -11.03
C ILE A 122 -13.06 -11.65 -10.47
N ALA A 123 -13.69 -11.28 -9.35
CA ALA A 123 -14.74 -12.08 -8.73
C ALA A 123 -15.94 -12.28 -9.66
N THR A 124 -16.32 -11.25 -10.42
CA THR A 124 -17.40 -11.34 -11.42
C THR A 124 -17.01 -12.24 -12.60
N ALA A 125 -15.76 -12.17 -13.05
CA ALA A 125 -15.28 -12.96 -14.19
C ALA A 125 -15.14 -14.46 -13.88
N VAL A 126 -14.83 -14.82 -12.64
CA VAL A 126 -14.61 -16.24 -12.26
C VAL A 126 -15.85 -16.92 -11.67
N SER A 127 -16.87 -16.16 -11.28
CA SER A 127 -18.05 -16.67 -10.56
C SER A 127 -19.27 -16.72 -11.47
N LYS A 128 -20.16 -17.69 -11.22
CA LYS A 128 -21.42 -17.85 -11.96
C LYS A 128 -22.63 -17.36 -11.19
N THR A 129 -22.56 -17.33 -9.86
CA THR A 129 -23.62 -16.85 -8.98
C THR A 129 -23.14 -15.71 -8.10
N GLN A 130 -24.09 -14.95 -7.55
CA GLN A 130 -23.79 -13.84 -6.65
C GLN A 130 -23.12 -14.32 -5.35
N GLU A 131 -23.54 -15.48 -4.82
CA GLU A 131 -22.95 -16.10 -3.63
C GLU A 131 -21.50 -16.54 -3.88
N GLU A 132 -21.21 -17.11 -5.06
CA GLU A 132 -19.85 -17.48 -5.44
C GLU A 132 -18.96 -16.24 -5.60
N LYS A 133 -19.50 -15.16 -6.19
CA LYS A 133 -18.79 -13.87 -6.30
C LYS A 133 -18.40 -13.33 -4.93
N GLU A 134 -19.31 -13.36 -3.97
CA GLU A 134 -19.03 -12.88 -2.61
C GLU A 134 -17.98 -13.75 -1.90
N LEU A 135 -18.04 -15.07 -2.04
CA LEU A 135 -17.03 -15.99 -1.50
C LEU A 135 -15.64 -15.74 -2.11
N VAL A 136 -15.56 -15.52 -3.42
CA VAL A 136 -14.30 -15.20 -4.10
C VAL A 136 -13.77 -13.86 -3.59
N LEU A 137 -14.64 -12.83 -3.52
CA LEU A 137 -14.25 -11.50 -3.05
C LEU A 137 -13.74 -11.53 -1.60
N GLN A 138 -14.43 -12.25 -0.71
CA GLN A 138 -14.01 -12.43 0.69
C GLN A 138 -12.66 -13.13 0.81
N LYS A 139 -12.28 -13.98 -0.16
CA LYS A 139 -10.99 -14.66 -0.17
C LYS A 139 -9.86 -13.80 -0.72
N ILE A 140 -10.08 -13.10 -1.84
CA ILE A 140 -9.01 -12.34 -2.52
C ILE A 140 -8.80 -10.95 -1.91
N MET A 141 -9.86 -10.31 -1.41
CA MET A 141 -9.78 -8.92 -0.97
C MET A 141 -8.82 -8.74 0.21
N PRO A 142 -8.91 -9.55 1.29
CA PRO A 142 -7.98 -9.44 2.42
C PRO A 142 -6.53 -9.64 1.98
N ALA A 143 -6.28 -10.61 1.08
CA ALA A 143 -4.94 -10.88 0.58
C ALA A 143 -4.35 -9.68 -0.16
N TYR A 144 -5.14 -9.00 -1.01
CA TYR A 144 -4.67 -7.83 -1.76
C TYR A 144 -4.44 -6.61 -0.87
N VAL A 145 -5.30 -6.39 0.13
CA VAL A 145 -5.12 -5.28 1.09
C VAL A 145 -3.84 -5.47 1.89
N VAL A 146 -3.64 -6.68 2.43
CA VAL A 146 -2.45 -7.01 3.22
C VAL A 146 -1.19 -6.90 2.36
N ALA A 147 -1.25 -7.30 1.08
CA ALA A 147 -0.14 -7.16 0.15
C ALA A 147 0.33 -5.71 0.01
N GLY A 148 -0.59 -4.79 -0.30
CA GLY A 148 -0.27 -3.38 -0.44
C GLY A 148 0.25 -2.75 0.86
N PHE A 149 -0.34 -3.12 1.99
CA PHE A 149 0.10 -2.64 3.30
C PHE A 149 1.51 -3.13 3.67
N ALA A 150 1.79 -4.41 3.45
CA ALA A 150 3.10 -5.00 3.73
C ALA A 150 4.20 -4.41 2.83
N SER A 151 3.94 -4.24 1.53
CA SER A 151 4.95 -3.72 0.60
C SER A 151 5.08 -2.19 0.67
N VAL A 152 4.01 -1.47 0.34
CA VAL A 152 4.06 -0.01 0.15
C VAL A 152 4.27 0.71 1.47
N THR A 153 3.77 0.17 2.57
CA THR A 153 3.90 0.82 3.88
C THR A 153 5.04 0.24 4.68
N THR A 154 4.99 -1.05 5.04
CA THR A 154 5.97 -1.62 5.98
C THR A 154 7.37 -1.71 5.37
N ILE A 155 7.53 -2.33 4.20
CA ILE A 155 8.84 -2.48 3.56
C ILE A 155 9.41 -1.12 3.16
N SER A 156 8.61 -0.22 2.60
CA SER A 156 9.07 1.14 2.26
C SER A 156 9.59 1.91 3.47
N ILE A 157 8.92 1.83 4.63
CA ILE A 157 9.40 2.51 5.84
C ILE A 157 10.71 1.89 6.34
N ILE A 158 10.86 0.56 6.27
CA ILE A 158 12.11 -0.11 6.64
C ILE A 158 13.25 0.38 5.75
N ILE A 159 13.04 0.37 4.43
CA ILE A 159 14.03 0.81 3.45
C ILE A 159 14.37 2.29 3.65
N ALA A 160 13.37 3.16 3.80
CA ALA A 160 13.57 4.58 4.09
C ALA A 160 14.34 4.79 5.40
N GLY A 161 14.01 4.04 6.45
CA GLY A 161 14.71 4.08 7.74
C GLY A 161 16.18 3.66 7.65
N ILE A 162 16.53 2.77 6.72
CA ILE A 162 17.92 2.42 6.42
C ILE A 162 18.60 3.58 5.67
N PHE A 163 17.96 4.13 4.63
CA PHE A 163 18.54 5.19 3.81
C PHE A 163 18.75 6.51 4.54
N VAL A 164 17.88 6.86 5.49
CA VAL A 164 18.05 8.06 6.32
C VAL A 164 19.37 8.07 7.10
N LYS A 165 19.96 6.90 7.39
CA LYS A 165 21.27 6.83 8.06
C LYS A 165 22.46 7.19 7.15
N PHE A 166 22.23 7.30 5.84
CA PHE A 166 23.24 7.65 4.84
C PHE A 166 23.14 9.11 4.37
N LEU A 167 22.14 9.85 4.85
CA LEU A 167 21.98 11.31 4.70
C LEU A 167 22.62 12.01 5.90
#